data_AF-A0A933ZWG4-F1
#
_entry.id   AF-A0A933ZWG4-F1
#
_cell.length_a   1.000
_cell.length_b   1.000
_cell.length_c   1.000
_cell.angle_alpha   90.00
_cell.angle_beta   90.00
_cell.angle_gamma   90.00
#
_symmetry.space_group_name_H-M   'P 1'
#
loop_
_entity.id
_entity.type
_entity.pdbx_description
1 polymer ?
#
loop_
_entity_poly.entity_id
_entity_poly.type
_entity_poly.pdbx_seq_one_letter_code
_entity_poly.pdbx_strand_id
1 'polypeptide(L)'
;MMVGIVVSNGVLLVDFANTLRARGKDLMEATIEAGRTRLRPILMTTLATIVGLAPMAMGIGEGSETNLPLARAVIGGLTVSTFFTLFLIPALYTLLARFGRRKHEDPTAETAAGVHGRAA
;
A
#
# COMPACT_ATOMS: atom_id res chain seq x y z
N MET A 1 -16.07 10.83 -2.52
CA MET A 1 -16.18 9.45 -1.99
C MET A 1 -14.93 8.61 -2.24
N MET A 2 -14.45 8.49 -3.49
CA MET A 2 -13.25 7.70 -3.84
C MET A 2 -11.98 8.01 -3.02
N VAL A 3 -11.74 9.27 -2.62
CA VAL A 3 -10.59 9.64 -1.77
C VAL A 3 -10.50 8.79 -0.50
N GLY A 4 -11.63 8.50 0.16
CA GLY A 4 -11.64 7.67 1.37
C GLY A 4 -11.23 6.22 1.11
N ILE A 5 -11.69 5.64 -0.01
CA ILE A 5 -11.32 4.28 -0.44
C ILE A 5 -9.81 4.21 -0.68
N VAL A 6 -9.27 5.18 -1.41
CA VAL A 6 -7.86 5.26 -1.76
C VAL A 6 -6.96 5.41 -0.52
N VAL A 7 -7.31 6.35 0.37
CA VAL A 7 -6.57 6.59 1.60
C VAL A 7 -6.62 5.36 2.50
N SER A 8 -7.79 4.73 2.66
CA SER A 8 -7.94 3.51 3.46
C SER A 8 -7.06 2.38 2.93
N ASN A 9 -7.11 2.12 1.62
CA ASN A 9 -6.27 1.09 0.98
C ASN A 9 -4.78 1.32 1.20
N GLY A 10 -4.33 2.58 1.16
CA GLY A 10 -2.94 2.95 1.39
C GLY A 10 -2.49 2.86 2.85
N VAL A 11 -3.26 3.45 3.77
CA VAL A 11 -2.96 3.44 5.21
C VAL A 11 -2.90 2.00 5.72
N LEU A 12 -3.83 1.15 5.31
CA LEU A 12 -3.89 -0.25 5.71
C LEU A 12 -2.71 -1.10 5.21
N LEU A 13 -2.10 -0.74 4.08
CA LEU A 13 -0.90 -1.40 3.57
C LEU A 13 0.33 -1.00 4.39
N VAL A 14 0.52 0.30 4.62
CA VAL A 14 1.63 0.83 5.41
C VAL A 14 1.57 0.36 6.85
N ASP A 15 0.39 0.39 7.46
CA ASP A 15 0.16 -0.07 8.83
C ASP A 15 0.50 -1.55 9.00
N PHE A 16 0.11 -2.39 8.03
CA PHE A 16 0.44 -3.80 8.05
C PHE A 16 1.95 -4.05 7.84
N ALA A 17 2.60 -3.29 6.94
CA ALA A 17 4.06 -3.34 6.78
C ALA A 17 4.79 -2.91 8.07
N ASN A 18 4.33 -1.85 8.75
CA ASN A 18 4.86 -1.42 10.04
C ASN A 18 4.66 -2.48 11.13
N THR A 19 3.49 -3.11 11.17
CA THR A 19 3.18 -4.20 12.11
C THR A 19 4.12 -5.39 11.90
N LEU A 20 4.40 -5.77 10.64
CA LEU A 20 5.35 -6.84 10.31
C LEU A 20 6.79 -6.47 10.70
N ARG A 21 7.20 -5.22 10.51
CA ARG A 21 8.51 -4.74 10.99
C ARG A 21 8.62 -4.72 12.51
N ALA A 22 7.56 -4.33 13.21
CA ALA A 22 7.52 -4.38 14.67
C ALA A 22 7.63 -5.82 15.22
N ARG A 23 7.24 -6.82 14.42
CA ARG A 23 7.43 -8.25 14.69
C ARG A 23 8.82 -8.78 14.27
N GLY A 24 9.74 -7.90 13.87
CA GLY A 24 11.12 -8.24 13.55
C GLY A 24 11.38 -8.65 12.10
N LYS A 25 10.40 -8.56 11.18
CA LYS A 25 10.66 -8.85 9.76
C LYS A 25 11.54 -7.78 9.11
N ASP A 26 12.39 -8.21 8.18
CA ASP A 26 13.16 -7.29 7.35
C ASP A 26 12.23 -6.38 6.53
N LEU A 27 12.71 -5.17 6.23
CA LEU A 27 11.96 -4.16 5.48
C LEU A 27 11.40 -4.70 4.16
N MET A 28 12.22 -5.45 3.41
CA MET A 28 11.80 -5.96 2.11
C MET A 28 10.73 -7.05 2.27
N GLU A 29 10.95 -7.97 3.19
CA GLU A 29 10.03 -9.07 3.47
C GLU A 29 8.66 -8.55 3.96
N ALA A 30 8.67 -7.62 4.91
CA ALA A 30 7.47 -6.97 5.43
C ALA A 30 6.68 -6.25 4.33
N THR A 31 7.37 -5.56 3.41
CA THR A 31 6.73 -4.82 2.31
C THR A 31 6.08 -5.76 1.30
N ILE A 32 6.76 -6.84 0.92
CA ILE A 32 6.25 -7.83 -0.04
C ILE A 32 5.03 -8.55 0.52
N GLU A 33 5.08 -8.95 1.78
CA GLU A 33 3.98 -9.66 2.44
C GLU A 33 2.77 -8.76 2.66
N ALA A 34 2.99 -7.49 3.02
CA ALA A 34 1.94 -6.50 3.11
C ALA A 34 1.28 -6.23 1.76
N GLY A 35 2.08 -6.07 0.70
CA GLY A 35 1.60 -5.94 -0.66
C GLY A 35 0.73 -7.12 -1.08
N ARG A 36 1.19 -8.36 -0.88
CA ARG A 36 0.45 -9.58 -1.24
C ARG A 36 -0.89 -9.71 -0.51
N THR A 37 -0.91 -9.41 0.78
CA THR A 37 -2.11 -9.53 1.61
C THR A 37 -3.18 -8.52 1.23
N ARG A 38 -2.78 -7.31 0.82
CA ARG A 38 -3.69 -6.22 0.44
C ARG A 38 -4.06 -6.22 -1.04
N LEU A 39 -3.23 -6.79 -1.91
CA LEU A 39 -3.47 -6.84 -3.36
C LEU A 39 -4.83 -7.44 -3.71
N ARG A 40 -5.17 -8.59 -3.09
CA ARG A 40 -6.47 -9.25 -3.31
C ARG A 40 -7.65 -8.34 -2.90
N PRO A 41 -7.73 -7.83 -1.66
CA PRO A 41 -8.77 -6.88 -1.25
C PRO A 41 -8.87 -5.60 -2.10
N ILE A 42 -7.73 -4.98 -2.46
CA ILE A 42 -7.71 -3.74 -3.26
C ILE A 42 -8.29 -4.01 -4.66
N LEU A 43 -7.90 -5.12 -5.29
CA LEU A 43 -8.44 -5.51 -6.58
C LEU A 43 -9.93 -5.86 -6.49
N MET A 44 -10.36 -6.61 -5.46
CA MET A 44 -11.77 -6.96 -5.27
C MET A 44 -12.67 -5.72 -5.19
N THR A 45 -12.29 -4.72 -4.39
CA THR A 45 -13.08 -3.49 -4.23
C THR A 45 -13.08 -2.63 -5.50
N THR A 46 -11.92 -2.51 -6.16
CA THR A 46 -11.80 -1.76 -7.42
C THR A 46 -12.66 -2.39 -8.50
N LEU A 47 -12.56 -3.71 -8.70
CA LEU A 47 -13.31 -4.44 -9.71
C LEU A 47 -14.81 -4.40 -9.45
N ALA A 48 -15.24 -4.62 -8.20
CA ALA A 48 -16.66 -4.53 -7.82
C ALA A 48 -17.24 -3.15 -8.14
N THR A 49 -16.48 -2.08 -7.86
CA THR A 49 -16.91 -0.71 -8.13
C THR A 49 -16.98 -0.43 -9.63
N ILE A 50 -15.98 -0.87 -10.41
CA ILE A 50 -15.97 -0.70 -11.86
C ILE A 50 -17.15 -1.44 -12.50
N VAL A 51 -17.41 -2.68 -12.11
CA VAL A 51 -18.55 -3.47 -12.62
C VAL A 51 -19.87 -2.84 -12.20
N GLY A 52 -20.01 -2.39 -10.94
CA GLY A 52 -21.22 -1.74 -10.45
C GLY A 52 -21.54 -0.41 -11.15
N LEU A 53 -20.51 0.33 -11.58
CA LEU A 53 -20.66 1.61 -12.28
C LEU A 53 -20.61 1.48 -13.81
N ALA A 54 -20.26 0.31 -14.35
CA ALA A 54 -20.12 0.08 -15.79
C ALA A 54 -21.38 0.47 -16.61
N PRO A 55 -22.60 0.03 -16.27
CA PRO A 55 -23.79 0.40 -17.06
C PRO A 55 -24.09 1.90 -16.99
N MET A 56 -23.88 2.51 -15.81
CA MET A 56 -24.05 3.94 -15.60
C MET A 56 -23.04 4.75 -16.41
N ALA A 57 -21.78 4.30 -16.50
CA ALA A 57 -20.72 4.95 -17.26
C ALA A 57 -20.91 4.84 -18.80
N MET A 58 -21.67 3.85 -19.24
CA MET A 58 -22.11 3.66 -20.63
C MET A 58 -23.36 4.49 -20.98
N GLY A 59 -24.01 5.13 -20.00
CA GLY A 59 -25.22 5.93 -20.22
C GLY A 59 -26.47 5.09 -20.47
N ILE A 60 -26.47 3.84 -20.01
CA ILE A 60 -27.61 2.93 -20.16
C ILE A 60 -28.60 3.23 -19.03
N GLY A 61 -29.67 3.99 -19.35
CA GLY A 61 -30.77 4.31 -18.44
C GLY A 61 -31.22 5.78 -18.51
N GLU A 62 -32.52 6.01 -18.42
CA GLU A 62 -33.14 7.35 -18.40
C GLU A 62 -32.64 8.15 -17.18
N GLY A 63 -32.25 9.42 -17.38
CA GLY A 63 -31.70 10.27 -16.31
C GLY A 63 -30.23 10.01 -15.94
N SER A 64 -29.51 9.17 -16.70
CA SER A 64 -28.09 8.89 -16.46
C SER A 64 -27.14 10.03 -16.87
N GLU A 65 -27.60 11.00 -17.66
CA GLU A 65 -26.77 12.07 -18.24
C GLU A 65 -26.02 12.90 -17.20
N THR A 66 -26.64 13.17 -16.05
CA THR A 66 -26.02 13.92 -14.94
C THR A 66 -24.99 13.10 -14.18
N ASN A 67 -25.21 11.78 -14.06
CA ASN A 67 -24.35 10.86 -13.29
C ASN A 67 -23.24 10.21 -14.13
N LEU A 68 -23.36 10.29 -15.46
CA LEU A 68 -22.39 9.79 -16.43
C LEU A 68 -20.95 10.33 -16.21
N PRO A 69 -20.72 11.64 -16.06
CA PRO A 69 -19.38 12.17 -15.78
C PRO A 69 -18.85 11.73 -14.41
N LEU A 70 -19.74 11.60 -13.41
CA LEU A 70 -19.38 11.12 -12.07
C LEU A 70 -18.89 9.66 -12.12
N ALA A 71 -19.63 8.78 -12.80
CA ALA A 71 -19.28 7.37 -12.94
C ALA A 71 -17.93 7.19 -13.66
N ARG A 72 -17.70 7.95 -14.74
CA ARG A 72 -16.42 7.93 -15.47
C ARG A 72 -15.26 8.44 -14.63
N ALA A 73 -15.45 9.52 -13.87
CA ALA A 73 -14.44 10.07 -12.97
C ALA A 73 -14.05 9.06 -11.87
N VAL A 74 -15.02 8.35 -11.30
CA VAL A 74 -14.76 7.32 -10.27
C VAL A 74 -14.03 6.12 -10.86
N ILE A 75 -14.46 5.60 -12.01
CA ILE A 75 -13.79 4.47 -12.67
C ILE A 75 -12.34 4.82 -13.03
N GLY A 76 -12.12 5.97 -13.66
CA GLY A 76 -10.77 6.44 -14.02
C GLY A 76 -9.91 6.68 -12.79
N GLY A 77 -10.45 7.37 -11.78
CA GLY A 77 -9.75 7.67 -10.54
C GLY A 77 -9.35 6.44 -9.74
N LEU A 78 -10.24 5.45 -9.61
CA LEU A 78 -9.94 4.19 -8.93
C LEU A 78 -8.92 3.36 -9.71
N THR A 79 -8.99 3.33 -11.04
CA THR A 79 -8.03 2.60 -11.88
C THR A 79 -6.61 3.14 -11.68
N VAL A 80 -6.44 4.45 -11.82
CA VAL A 80 -5.13 5.10 -11.61
C VAL A 80 -4.67 4.94 -10.17
N SER A 81 -5.58 5.17 -9.21
CA SER A 81 -5.21 5.05 -7.80
C SER A 81 -4.79 3.64 -7.43
N THR A 82 -5.45 2.59 -7.91
CA THR A 82 -5.09 1.21 -7.59
C THR A 82 -3.69 0.89 -8.09
N PHE A 83 -3.33 1.38 -9.28
CA PHE A 83 -1.96 1.28 -9.78
C PHE A 83 -0.97 2.01 -8.85
N PHE A 84 -1.27 3.26 -8.48
CA PHE A 84 -0.43 4.03 -7.57
C PHE A 84 -0.32 3.37 -6.18
N THR A 85 -1.40 2.90 -5.58
CA THR A 85 -1.38 2.24 -4.26
C THR A 85 -0.49 0.99 -4.27
N LEU A 86 -0.53 0.20 -5.35
CA LEU A 86 0.25 -1.04 -5.44
C LEU A 86 1.73 -0.83 -5.77
N PHE A 87 2.08 0.21 -6.52
CA PHE A 87 3.46 0.47 -6.93
C PHE A 87 4.11 1.61 -6.13
N LEU A 88 3.43 2.75 -6.03
CA LEU A 88 3.97 3.95 -5.39
C LEU A 88 4.13 3.76 -3.88
N ILE A 89 3.15 3.17 -3.18
CA ILE A 89 3.23 3.06 -1.72
C ILE A 89 4.37 2.14 -1.26
N PRO A 90 4.54 0.92 -1.82
CA PRO A 90 5.70 0.09 -1.50
C PRO A 90 7.04 0.76 -1.84
N ALA A 91 7.12 1.47 -2.97
CA ALA A 91 8.31 2.22 -3.36
C ALA A 91 8.60 3.37 -2.39
N LEU A 92 7.60 4.18 -2.02
CA LEU A 92 7.77 5.26 -1.05
C LEU A 92 8.16 4.71 0.32
N TYR A 93 7.52 3.63 0.74
CA TYR A 93 7.79 3.00 2.03
C TYR A 93 9.24 2.51 2.14
N THR A 94 9.72 1.79 1.12
CA THR A 94 11.10 1.31 1.07
C THR A 94 12.11 2.46 0.96
N LEU A 95 11.80 3.51 0.20
CA LEU A 95 12.62 4.71 0.09
C LEU A 95 12.74 5.44 1.43
N LEU A 96 11.61 5.77 2.06
CA LEU A 96 11.56 6.46 3.35
C LEU A 96 12.23 5.64 4.46
N ALA A 97 12.04 4.33 4.47
CA ALA A 97 12.69 3.45 5.43
C ALA A 97 14.22 3.41 5.26
N ARG A 98 14.73 3.50 4.02
CA ARG A 98 16.18 3.61 3.75
C ARG A 98 16.75 4.97 4.17
N PHE A 99 16.03 6.06 3.95
CA PHE A 99 16.45 7.39 4.40
C PHE A 99 16.39 7.53 5.94
N GLY A 100 15.40 6.94 6.60
CA GLY A 100 15.30 6.92 8.06
C GLY A 100 16.42 6.13 8.76
N ARG A 101 16.91 5.05 8.13
CA ARG A 101 18.05 4.26 8.65
C ARG A 101 19.38 5.01 8.62
N ARG A 102 19.56 6.04 7.80
CA ARG A 102 20.79 6.88 7.86
C ARG A 102 20.91 7.71 9.14
N LYS A 103 19.87 7.76 9.98
CA LYS A 103 19.91 8.48 11.27
C LYS A 103 20.07 7.56 12.49
N HIS A 104 20.08 6.24 12.30
CA HIS A 104 20.35 5.26 13.35
C HIS A 104 21.37 4.25 12.80
N GLU A 105 22.65 4.64 12.80
CA GLU A 105 23.73 3.67 12.80
C GLU A 105 23.61 2.78 14.07
N ASP A 106 23.78 1.50 13.83
CA ASP A 106 23.60 0.37 14.74
C ASP A 106 24.58 0.40 15.92
N PRO A 107 24.11 0.26 17.19
CA PRO A 107 24.98 -0.08 18.32
C PRO A 107 25.06 -1.59 18.62
N THR A 108 24.34 -2.46 17.88
CA THR A 108 24.18 -3.87 18.29
C THR A 108 25.12 -4.86 17.61
N ALA A 109 26.04 -4.42 16.77
CA ALA A 109 27.09 -5.30 16.21
C ALA A 109 28.32 -5.45 17.13
N GLU A 110 28.48 -4.61 18.17
CA GLU A 110 29.68 -4.61 19.02
C GLU A 110 29.64 -5.66 20.16
N THR A 111 28.46 -6.12 20.57
CA THR A 111 28.31 -7.06 21.70
C THR A 111 28.76 -8.50 21.36
N ALA A 112 28.90 -8.87 20.09
CA ALA A 112 29.33 -10.21 19.69
C ALA A 112 30.86 -10.39 19.64
N ALA A 113 31.65 -9.31 19.57
CA ALA A 113 33.11 -9.38 19.45
C ALA A 113 33.85 -9.38 20.79
N GLY A 114 33.21 -8.93 21.88
CA GLY A 114 33.88 -8.75 23.19
C GLY A 114 33.96 -9.98 24.10
N VAL A 115 33.25 -11.08 23.79
CA VAL A 115 33.12 -12.22 24.72
C VAL A 115 34.15 -13.33 24.49
N HIS A 116 34.83 -13.36 23.34
CA HIS A 116 35.78 -14.45 23.00
C HIS A 116 37.26 -14.14 23.27
N GLY A 117 37.59 -12.93 23.75
CA GLY A 117 38.98 -12.47 23.93
C GLY A 117 39.51 -12.41 25.37
N ARG A 118 38.76 -12.89 26.37
CA ARG A 118 39.16 -12.79 27.80
C ARG A 118 39.48 -14.14 28.48
N ALA A 119 39.74 -15.19 27.69
CA ALA A 119 40.19 -16.49 28.19
C ALA A 119 41.51 -16.90 27.53
N ALA A 120 42.55 -16.09 27.73
CA ALA A 120 43.94 -16.44 27.48
C ALA A 120 44.83 -15.64 28.44
#